data_AF-W4S8I5-F1
#
_entry.id   AF-W4S8I5-F1
#
_cell.length_a   1.000
_cell.length_b   1.000
_cell.length_c   1.000
_cell.angle_alpha   90.00
_cell.angle_beta   90.00
_cell.angle_gamma   90.00
#
_symmetry.space_group_name_H-M   'P 1'
#
loop_
_entity.id
_entity.type
_entity.pdbx_description
1 polymer ?
#
loop_
_entity_poly.entity_id
_entity_poly.type
_entity_poly.pdbx_seq_one_letter_code
_entity_poly.pdbx_strand_id
1 'polypeptide(L)'
;MTPLQLVRGVSAIASGLLLRPHLVLEQRTGFDHPWQPMIQPPGKPISPSAAHLQVVREGMMDTMRPGGTGYAITPGAPYQMAGKTGTAQVVSRKGVAAVDPRSLPLHLRHRGLFVGFAPADNPVIAVAVAVEGGGFGTSSAAPIARKIFDAWLLGKLPAGLEPLDSELGMTAVGVNQFEAGATDARQAGDAAAATLDELPVVPDVPDAVQETDH
;
A
#
# COMPACT_ATOMS: atom_id res chain seq x y z
N MET A 1 6.90 0.34 -13.73
CA MET A 1 6.54 -0.59 -12.65
C MET A 1 5.56 0.10 -11.72
N THR A 2 4.45 -0.54 -11.36
CA THR A 2 3.45 0.05 -10.47
C THR A 2 3.77 -0.24 -8.99
N PRO A 3 3.29 0.57 -8.03
CA PRO A 3 3.42 0.27 -6.60
C PRO A 3 2.87 -1.12 -6.23
N LEU A 4 1.77 -1.54 -6.87
CA LEU A 4 1.19 -2.87 -6.68
C LEU A 4 2.13 -4.00 -7.13
N GLN A 5 2.84 -3.82 -8.25
CA GLN A 5 3.85 -4.79 -8.70
C GLN A 5 5.05 -4.82 -7.76
N LEU A 6 5.48 -3.67 -7.24
CA LEU A 6 6.59 -3.56 -6.28
C LEU A 6 6.26 -4.28 -4.97
N VAL A 7 5.13 -3.97 -4.36
CA VAL A 7 4.74 -4.59 -3.09
C VAL A 7 4.57 -6.09 -3.29
N ARG A 8 3.97 -6.56 -4.39
CA ARG A 8 3.85 -7.99 -4.68
C ARG A 8 5.21 -8.69 -4.76
N GLY A 9 6.20 -8.08 -5.40
CA GLY A 9 7.55 -8.63 -5.47
C GLY A 9 8.22 -8.68 -4.09
N VAL A 10 8.08 -7.62 -3.30
CA VAL A 10 8.68 -7.51 -1.96
C VAL A 10 7.99 -8.45 -0.98
N SER A 11 6.67 -8.59 -1.03
CA SER A 11 5.91 -9.61 -0.30
C SER A 11 6.38 -11.02 -0.64
N ALA A 12 6.71 -11.27 -1.91
CA ALA A 12 7.21 -12.57 -2.32
C ALA A 12 8.63 -12.83 -1.80
N ILE A 13 9.48 -11.81 -1.72
CA ILE A 13 10.79 -11.92 -1.04
C ILE A 13 10.60 -12.19 0.46
N ALA A 14 9.65 -11.49 1.08
CA ALA A 14 9.34 -11.65 2.50
C ALA A 14 8.85 -13.07 2.82
N SER A 15 7.84 -13.57 2.10
CA SER A 15 7.21 -14.87 2.36
C SER A 15 7.90 -16.07 1.68
N GLY A 16 8.66 -15.83 0.62
CA GLY A 16 9.16 -16.86 -0.30
C GLY A 16 8.14 -17.35 -1.34
N LEU A 17 6.91 -16.83 -1.29
CA LEU A 17 5.81 -17.22 -2.17
C LEU A 17 5.26 -16.02 -2.92
N LEU A 18 5.12 -16.16 -4.24
CA LEU A 18 4.40 -15.22 -5.08
C LEU A 18 2.89 -15.42 -4.88
N LEU A 19 2.32 -14.63 -3.97
CA LEU A 19 0.89 -14.60 -3.69
C LEU A 19 0.13 -13.73 -4.72
N ARG A 20 -1.18 -13.97 -4.85
CA ARG A 20 -2.10 -13.11 -5.59
C ARG A 20 -2.62 -12.02 -4.63
N PRO A 21 -2.35 -10.72 -4.90
CA PRO A 21 -2.96 -9.65 -4.14
C PRO A 21 -4.48 -9.69 -4.31
N HIS A 22 -5.21 -9.52 -3.22
CA HIS A 22 -6.66 -9.49 -3.18
C HIS A 22 -7.11 -8.54 -2.07
N LEU A 23 -8.24 -7.88 -2.25
CA LEU A 23 -8.85 -7.01 -1.25
C LEU A 23 -10.03 -7.70 -0.54
N VAL A 24 -10.71 -8.61 -1.22
CA VAL A 24 -11.89 -9.31 -0.71
C VAL A 24 -11.46 -10.44 0.21
N LEU A 25 -11.85 -10.36 1.48
CA LEU A 25 -11.62 -11.41 2.47
C LEU A 25 -12.71 -12.48 2.43
N GLU A 26 -13.96 -12.05 2.34
CA GLU A 26 -15.14 -12.93 2.36
C GLU A 26 -16.15 -12.49 1.30
N GLN A 27 -16.97 -13.44 0.85
CA GLN A 27 -18.04 -13.23 -0.12
C GLN A 27 -19.30 -13.99 0.32
N ARG A 28 -20.47 -13.53 -0.14
CA ARG A 28 -21.75 -14.23 0.03
C ARG A 28 -22.53 -14.17 -1.27
N THR A 29 -23.30 -15.22 -1.55
CA THR A 29 -24.06 -15.37 -2.80
C THR A 29 -25.36 -14.56 -2.84
N GLY A 30 -25.83 -14.10 -1.68
CA GLY A 30 -27.03 -13.28 -1.54
C GLY A 30 -27.12 -12.69 -0.13
N PHE A 31 -28.10 -11.82 0.10
CA PHE A 31 -28.22 -11.08 1.36
C PHE A 31 -28.42 -12.00 2.58
N ASP A 32 -29.21 -13.06 2.41
CA ASP A 32 -29.54 -14.03 3.48
C ASP A 32 -28.56 -15.19 3.59
N HIS A 33 -27.47 -15.17 2.82
CA HIS A 33 -26.44 -16.20 2.86
C HIS A 33 -25.30 -15.83 3.81
N PRO A 34 -24.69 -16.81 4.49
CA PRO A 34 -23.54 -16.56 5.36
C PRO A 34 -22.34 -16.07 4.53
N TRP A 35 -21.51 -15.24 5.16
CA TRP A 35 -20.19 -14.89 4.64
C TRP A 35 -19.32 -16.14 4.56
N GLN A 36 -18.58 -16.27 3.46
CA GLN A 36 -17.65 -17.36 3.23
C GLN A 36 -16.28 -16.79 2.83
N PRO A 37 -15.18 -17.33 3.37
CA PRO A 37 -13.84 -16.92 2.96
C PRO A 37 -13.62 -17.02 1.46
N MET A 38 -13.03 -15.97 0.88
CA MET A 38 -12.60 -15.97 -0.51
C MET A 38 -11.38 -16.88 -0.67
N ILE A 39 -11.57 -18.05 -1.27
CA ILE A 39 -10.48 -19.01 -1.51
C ILE A 39 -9.48 -18.41 -2.51
N GLN A 40 -8.23 -18.24 -2.05
CA GLN A 40 -7.13 -17.79 -2.89
C GLN A 40 -6.37 -18.98 -3.49
N PRO A 41 -5.85 -18.85 -4.72
CA PRO A 41 -4.96 -19.86 -5.26
C PRO A 41 -3.68 -19.97 -4.42
N PRO A 42 -3.05 -21.15 -4.35
CA PRO A 42 -1.81 -21.32 -3.60
C PRO A 42 -0.69 -20.45 -4.16
N GLY A 43 0.17 -19.96 -3.27
CA GLY A 43 1.36 -19.20 -3.64
C GLY A 43 2.36 -20.04 -4.43
N LYS A 44 3.11 -19.40 -5.34
CA LYS A 44 4.18 -20.06 -6.11
C LYS A 44 5.55 -19.74 -5.52
N PRO A 45 6.42 -20.71 -5.23
CA PRO A 45 7.79 -20.42 -4.80
C PRO A 45 8.52 -19.52 -5.80
N ILE A 46 9.23 -18.51 -5.31
CA ILE A 46 9.99 -17.58 -6.18
C ILE A 46 11.44 -18.00 -6.44
N SER A 47 11.93 -18.95 -5.66
CA SER A 47 13.28 -19.50 -5.78
C SER A 47 13.25 -20.99 -5.44
N PRO A 48 13.98 -21.83 -6.20
CA PRO A 48 14.19 -23.23 -5.81
C PRO A 48 15.17 -23.37 -4.63
N SER A 49 15.94 -22.32 -4.33
CA SER A 49 16.92 -22.27 -3.25
C SER A 49 16.49 -21.32 -2.14
N ALA A 50 16.23 -21.87 -0.96
CA ALA A 50 15.96 -21.09 0.25
C ALA A 50 17.18 -20.24 0.65
N ALA A 51 18.39 -20.74 0.41
CA ALA A 51 19.63 -20.02 0.71
C ALA A 51 19.77 -18.75 -0.14
N HIS A 52 19.44 -18.79 -1.43
CA HIS A 52 19.48 -17.59 -2.28
C HIS A 52 18.47 -16.53 -1.81
N LEU A 53 17.26 -16.98 -1.44
CA LEU A 53 16.26 -16.08 -0.90
C LEU A 53 16.72 -15.43 0.41
N GLN A 54 17.36 -16.23 1.27
CA GLN A 54 17.90 -15.75 2.54
C GLN A 54 18.99 -14.67 2.34
N VAL A 55 19.91 -14.87 1.39
CA VAL A 55 20.94 -13.86 1.05
C VAL A 55 20.30 -12.54 0.59
N VAL A 56 19.22 -12.60 -0.18
CA VAL A 56 18.49 -11.39 -0.61
C VAL A 56 17.85 -10.68 0.59
N ARG A 57 17.23 -11.43 1.51
CA ARG A 57 16.66 -10.87 2.74
C ARG A 57 17.74 -10.22 3.61
N GLU A 58 18.89 -10.88 3.76
CA GLU A 58 20.05 -10.35 4.48
C GLU A 58 20.57 -9.06 3.86
N GLY A 59 20.72 -9.01 2.55
CA GLY A 59 21.09 -7.78 1.86
C GLY A 59 20.07 -6.65 2.10
N MET A 60 18.78 -6.95 2.14
CA MET A 60 17.73 -5.97 2.48
C MET A 60 17.79 -5.50 3.94
N MET A 61 18.10 -6.40 4.88
CA MET A 61 18.32 -6.08 6.29
C MET A 61 19.57 -5.21 6.48
N ASP A 62 20.64 -5.48 5.74
CA ASP A 62 21.89 -4.71 5.83
C ASP A 62 21.70 -3.26 5.41
N THR A 63 20.78 -2.97 4.49
CA THR A 63 20.44 -1.57 4.15
C THR A 63 19.84 -0.79 5.33
N MET A 64 19.36 -1.50 6.35
CA MET A 64 18.70 -0.97 7.55
C MET A 64 19.62 -0.96 8.77
N ARG A 65 20.84 -1.49 8.65
CA ARG A 65 21.88 -1.47 9.69
C ARG A 65 22.75 -0.21 9.58
N PRO A 66 23.53 0.14 10.63
CA PRO A 66 24.45 1.29 10.56
C PRO A 66 25.30 1.27 9.29
N GLY A 67 25.33 2.40 8.57
CA GLY A 67 25.99 2.52 7.25
C GLY A 67 25.12 2.19 6.04
N GLY A 68 23.93 1.60 6.26
CA GLY A 68 22.96 1.30 5.22
C GLY A 68 22.09 2.50 4.81
N THR A 69 21.62 2.50 3.55
CA THR A 69 20.86 3.62 2.96
C THR A 69 19.49 3.90 3.61
N GLY A 70 18.93 2.93 4.33
CA GLY A 70 17.66 3.02 5.05
C GLY A 70 17.83 3.16 6.56
N TYR A 71 19.06 3.18 7.09
CA TYR A 71 19.33 3.21 8.53
C TYR A 71 18.65 4.36 9.26
N ALA A 72 18.51 5.53 8.62
CA ALA A 72 17.96 6.73 9.25
C ALA A 72 16.54 6.56 9.85
N ILE A 73 15.78 5.55 9.41
CA ILE A 73 14.41 5.30 9.91
C ILE A 73 14.33 4.19 10.97
N THR A 74 15.44 3.53 11.31
CA THR A 74 15.45 2.38 12.24
C THR A 74 15.61 2.74 13.73
N PRO A 75 16.26 3.85 14.13
CA PRO A 75 16.36 4.19 15.55
C PRO A 75 14.99 4.20 16.25
N GLY A 76 14.94 3.60 17.44
CA GLY A 76 13.72 3.53 18.25
C GLY A 76 12.63 2.56 17.76
N ALA A 77 12.85 1.81 16.68
CA ALA A 77 11.96 0.70 16.31
C ALA A 77 12.25 -0.53 17.19
N PRO A 78 11.26 -1.12 17.88
CA PRO A 78 11.44 -2.35 18.65
C PRO A 78 11.42 -3.62 17.77
N TYR A 79 11.35 -3.46 16.45
CA TYR A 79 11.32 -4.54 15.47
C TYR A 79 12.39 -4.32 14.40
N GLN A 80 12.84 -5.41 13.77
CA GLN A 80 13.77 -5.34 12.66
C GLN A 80 13.03 -5.09 11.34
N MET A 81 13.61 -4.28 10.46
CA MET A 81 13.09 -4.02 9.12
C MET A 81 14.05 -4.55 8.07
N ALA A 82 13.51 -5.02 6.96
CA ALA A 82 14.25 -5.25 5.74
C ALA A 82 13.67 -4.35 4.65
N GLY A 83 14.50 -3.67 3.86
CA GLY A 83 13.98 -2.83 2.80
C GLY A 83 15.00 -2.37 1.80
N LYS A 84 14.56 -1.48 0.91
CA LYS A 84 15.42 -0.82 -0.06
C LYS A 84 14.85 0.55 -0.42
N THR A 85 15.72 1.54 -0.46
CA THR A 85 15.42 2.87 -0.96
C THR A 85 15.72 2.95 -2.46
N GLY A 86 14.88 3.67 -3.19
CA GLY A 86 15.06 3.99 -4.60
C GLY A 86 14.84 5.49 -4.85
N THR A 87 15.39 5.96 -5.96
CA THR A 87 15.11 7.30 -6.48
C THR A 87 14.80 7.13 -7.96
N ALA A 88 13.58 7.43 -8.41
CA ALA A 88 13.27 7.41 -9.83
C ALA A 88 13.61 8.78 -10.43
N GLN A 89 14.63 8.83 -11.30
CA GLN A 89 15.01 10.06 -11.98
C GLN A 89 14.09 10.31 -13.19
N VAL A 90 13.54 11.52 -13.31
CA VAL A 90 12.56 11.86 -14.36
C VAL A 90 13.21 12.62 -15.53
N VAL A 91 14.41 13.18 -15.36
CA VAL A 91 15.08 13.96 -16.41
C VAL A 91 16.56 13.56 -16.53
N SER A 92 17.03 13.36 -17.76
CA SER A 92 18.45 13.17 -18.07
C SER A 92 19.17 14.52 -18.01
N ARG A 93 20.30 14.59 -17.29
CA ARG A 93 21.16 15.78 -17.21
C ARG A 93 21.88 16.00 -18.54
N LYS A 94 21.22 16.62 -19.53
CA LYS A 94 21.90 17.28 -20.64
C LYS A 94 21.92 18.79 -20.39
N GLY A 95 23.09 19.32 -20.03
CA GLY A 95 23.35 20.75 -19.99
C GLY A 95 23.34 21.38 -18.59
N VAL A 96 24.55 21.67 -18.10
CA VAL A 96 24.97 22.74 -17.18
C VAL A 96 23.85 23.47 -16.40
N ALA A 97 23.49 22.93 -15.24
CA ALA A 97 23.28 23.66 -13.98
C ALA A 97 22.89 22.65 -12.89
N ALA A 98 23.53 22.72 -11.72
CA ALA A 98 23.02 22.05 -10.53
C ALA A 98 21.76 22.81 -10.06
N VAL A 99 20.64 22.60 -10.76
CA VAL A 99 19.34 23.15 -10.37
C VAL A 99 18.89 22.43 -9.10
N ASP A 100 18.45 23.19 -8.09
CA ASP A 100 17.86 22.61 -6.88
C ASP A 100 16.69 21.68 -7.30
N PRO A 101 16.72 20.38 -6.96
CA PRO A 101 15.63 19.47 -7.28
C PRO A 101 14.27 19.95 -6.75
N ARG A 102 14.25 20.81 -5.72
CA ARG A 102 13.03 21.42 -5.17
C ARG A 102 12.54 22.63 -5.96
N SER A 103 13.34 23.21 -6.86
CA SER A 103 12.91 24.32 -7.73
C SER A 103 12.34 23.84 -9.07
N LEU A 104 12.44 22.54 -9.36
CA LEU A 104 11.85 21.96 -10.58
C LEU A 104 10.32 21.86 -10.46
N PRO A 105 9.57 21.99 -11.58
CA PRO A 105 8.17 21.59 -11.67
C PRO A 105 7.95 20.17 -11.14
N LEU A 106 6.83 19.92 -10.45
CA LEU A 106 6.50 18.62 -9.82
C LEU A 106 6.72 17.41 -10.74
N HIS A 107 6.36 17.54 -12.02
CA HIS A 107 6.54 16.49 -13.04
C HIS A 107 8.00 16.23 -13.44
N LEU A 108 8.93 17.13 -13.12
CA LEU A 108 10.38 16.99 -13.37
C LEU A 108 11.17 16.59 -12.12
N ARG A 109 10.52 16.58 -10.95
CA ARG A 109 11.15 16.20 -9.69
C ARG A 109 11.35 14.68 -9.61
N HIS A 110 12.45 14.27 -9.00
CA HIS A 110 12.70 12.87 -8.69
C HIS A 110 11.61 12.30 -7.78
N ARG A 111 11.24 11.04 -8.00
CA ARG A 111 10.29 10.33 -7.12
C ARG A 111 11.06 9.57 -6.05
N GLY A 112 10.63 9.74 -4.81
CA GLY A 112 11.16 8.96 -3.68
C GLY A 112 10.46 7.61 -3.64
N LEU A 113 11.23 6.53 -3.55
CA LEU A 113 10.70 5.17 -3.44
C LEU A 113 11.27 4.49 -2.21
N PHE A 114 10.41 3.78 -1.49
CA PHE A 114 10.80 2.82 -0.47
C PHE A 114 9.97 1.56 -0.61
N VAL A 115 10.64 0.41 -0.50
CA VAL A 115 9.98 -0.89 -0.35
C VAL A 115 10.57 -1.64 0.82
N GLY A 116 9.77 -2.41 1.53
CA GLY A 116 10.28 -3.22 2.64
C GLY A 116 9.21 -4.06 3.32
N PHE A 117 9.64 -4.85 4.29
CA PHE A 117 8.78 -5.68 5.13
C PHE A 117 9.29 -5.71 6.57
N ALA A 118 8.38 -6.03 7.49
CA ALA A 118 8.67 -6.09 8.92
C ALA A 118 7.69 -7.04 9.66
N PRO A 119 8.10 -7.63 10.81
CA PRO A 119 9.48 -7.83 11.24
C PRO A 119 10.33 -8.59 10.20
N ALA A 120 11.64 -8.36 10.17
CA ALA A 120 12.51 -8.95 9.13
C ALA A 120 12.66 -10.48 9.25
N ASP A 121 12.57 -10.99 10.48
CA ASP A 121 12.67 -12.39 10.87
C ASP A 121 11.35 -13.16 10.68
N ASN A 122 10.22 -12.54 11.00
CA ASN A 122 8.88 -13.08 10.76
C ASN A 122 7.97 -12.04 10.09
N PRO A 123 8.04 -11.88 8.76
CA PRO A 123 7.34 -10.79 8.08
C PRO A 123 5.82 -10.94 8.12
N VAL A 124 5.14 -9.93 8.66
CA VAL A 124 3.66 -9.87 8.72
C VAL A 124 3.07 -8.74 7.87
N ILE A 125 3.90 -7.79 7.42
CA ILE A 125 3.51 -6.69 6.54
C ILE A 125 4.63 -6.38 5.54
N ALA A 126 4.24 -6.09 4.30
CA ALA A 126 5.11 -5.57 3.26
C ALA A 126 4.51 -4.30 2.67
N VAL A 127 5.34 -3.30 2.39
CA VAL A 127 4.92 -1.98 1.92
C VAL A 127 5.73 -1.54 0.71
N ALA A 128 5.08 -0.80 -0.18
CA ALA A 128 5.72 -0.03 -1.23
C ALA A 128 5.17 1.40 -1.19
N VAL A 129 6.05 2.36 -0.90
CA VAL A 129 5.71 3.78 -0.77
C VAL A 129 6.40 4.54 -1.90
N ALA A 130 5.61 5.16 -2.76
CA ALA A 130 6.08 6.05 -3.82
C ALA A 130 5.59 7.47 -3.54
N VAL A 131 6.52 8.43 -3.49
CA VAL A 131 6.21 9.86 -3.28
C VAL A 131 6.57 10.63 -4.55
N GLU A 132 5.56 11.13 -5.23
CA GLU A 132 5.74 11.96 -6.42
C GLU A 132 6.34 13.33 -6.05
N GLY A 133 7.40 13.71 -6.76
CA GLY A 133 8.17 14.92 -6.45
C GLY A 133 8.84 14.95 -5.06
N GLY A 134 8.92 13.80 -4.39
CA GLY A 134 9.49 13.66 -3.04
C GLY A 134 11.01 13.62 -2.94
N GLY A 135 11.75 13.83 -4.04
CA GLY A 135 13.21 13.78 -4.03
C GLY A 135 13.74 12.36 -3.80
N PHE A 136 14.60 12.17 -2.79
CA PHE A 136 15.22 10.88 -2.49
C PHE A 136 14.35 9.99 -1.62
N GLY A 137 14.33 8.68 -1.89
CA GLY A 137 13.52 7.71 -1.13
C GLY A 137 13.79 7.68 0.37
N THR A 138 15.04 7.89 0.80
CA THR A 138 15.43 7.92 2.23
C THR A 138 14.82 9.12 2.97
N SER A 139 14.63 10.27 2.31
CA SER A 139 14.13 11.49 2.96
C SER A 139 12.62 11.69 2.86
N SER A 140 11.93 10.95 1.98
CA SER A 140 10.48 11.10 1.77
C SER A 140 9.70 9.81 1.99
N ALA A 141 9.96 8.78 1.19
CA ALA A 141 9.20 7.53 1.22
C ALA A 141 9.49 6.67 2.47
N ALA A 142 10.76 6.60 2.89
CA ALA A 142 11.16 5.76 4.03
C ALA A 142 10.54 6.21 5.38
N PRO A 143 10.50 7.52 5.74
CA PRO A 143 9.82 7.96 6.96
C PRO A 143 8.32 7.65 6.96
N ILE A 144 7.65 7.69 5.80
CA ILE A 144 6.24 7.29 5.68
C ILE A 144 6.11 5.79 5.93
N ALA A 145 6.97 4.97 5.33
CA ALA A 145 6.97 3.53 5.57
C ALA A 145 7.21 3.17 7.05
N ARG A 146 8.08 3.91 7.75
CA ARG A 146 8.29 3.74 9.19
C ARG A 146 7.00 3.95 9.97
N LYS A 147 6.25 5.01 9.68
CA LYS A 147 4.95 5.28 10.32
C LYS A 147 3.93 4.17 10.05
N ILE A 148 3.89 3.64 8.83
CA ILE A 148 3.00 2.49 8.49
C ILE A 148 3.38 1.26 9.31
N PHE A 149 4.67 0.95 9.42
CA PHE A 149 5.14 -0.16 10.24
C PHE A 149 4.83 0.05 11.73
N ASP A 150 5.06 1.24 12.28
CA ASP A 150 4.74 1.55 13.68
C ASP A 150 3.23 1.43 13.94
N ALA A 151 2.39 1.91 13.02
CA ALA A 151 0.93 1.79 13.13
C ALA A 151 0.48 0.32 13.11
N TRP A 152 1.00 -0.48 12.18
CA TRP A 152 0.61 -1.88 12.04
C TRP A 152 1.14 -2.78 13.17
N LEU A 153 2.40 -2.60 13.56
CA LEU A 153 3.07 -3.50 14.51
C LEU A 153 2.91 -3.07 15.97
N LEU A 154 2.77 -1.77 16.23
CA LEU A 154 2.73 -1.22 17.59
C LEU A 154 1.40 -0.53 17.92
N GLY A 155 0.50 -0.38 16.96
CA GLY A 155 -0.72 0.40 17.13
C GLY A 155 -0.48 1.90 17.29
N LYS A 156 0.71 2.39 16.95
CA LYS A 156 1.08 3.80 17.11
C LYS A 156 0.68 4.58 15.87
N LEU A 157 -0.47 5.23 15.91
CA LEU A 157 -0.89 6.14 14.85
C LEU A 157 -0.01 7.42 14.84
N PRO A 158 0.17 8.05 13.68
CA PRO A 158 0.79 9.37 13.60
C PRO A 158 0.00 10.39 14.44
N ALA A 159 0.71 11.34 15.07
CA ALA A 159 0.08 12.37 15.88
C ALA A 159 -1.01 13.13 15.09
N GLY A 160 -2.20 13.26 15.70
CA GLY A 160 -3.35 13.94 15.10
C GLY A 160 -4.18 13.10 14.13
N LEU A 161 -3.87 11.80 13.98
CA LEU A 161 -4.75 10.85 13.30
C LEU A 161 -5.42 9.95 14.32
N GLU A 162 -6.74 10.01 14.37
CA GLU A 162 -7.57 8.99 15.00
C GLU A 162 -7.78 7.82 14.03
N PRO A 163 -8.00 6.59 14.52
CA PRO A 163 -8.39 5.48 13.66
C PRO A 163 -9.61 5.88 12.81
N LEU A 164 -9.66 5.54 11.52
CA LEU A 164 -10.84 5.83 10.68
C LEU A 164 -12.14 5.27 11.27
N ASP A 165 -11.99 4.20 12.04
CA ASP A 165 -13.06 3.48 12.69
C ASP A 165 -13.51 4.15 14.00
N SER A 166 -12.77 5.14 14.53
CA SER A 166 -13.13 5.83 15.79
C SER A 166 -14.43 6.62 15.67
N GLU A 167 -14.74 7.13 14.47
CA GLU A 167 -16.05 7.75 14.18
C GLU A 167 -17.16 6.71 13.98
N LEU A 168 -16.81 5.45 13.70
CA LEU A 168 -17.72 4.31 13.53
C LEU A 168 -17.82 3.45 14.80
N GLY A 169 -17.19 3.85 15.92
CA GLY A 169 -17.19 3.11 17.19
C GLY A 169 -16.37 1.81 17.16
N MET A 170 -15.53 1.62 16.15
CA MET A 170 -14.67 0.45 15.99
C MET A 170 -13.20 0.87 16.17
N THR A 171 -12.37 0.05 16.80
CA THR A 171 -10.92 0.29 16.86
C THR A 171 -10.20 -0.97 16.45
N ALA A 172 -10.06 -1.17 15.15
CA ALA A 172 -9.25 -2.27 14.63
C ALA A 172 -7.78 -1.83 14.54
N VAL A 173 -7.00 -2.20 15.55
CA VAL A 173 -5.53 -2.17 15.49
C VAL A 173 -5.02 -3.61 15.56
N GLY A 174 -4.55 -4.13 14.43
CA GLY A 174 -4.03 -5.50 14.29
C GLY A 174 -4.97 -6.49 13.60
N VAL A 175 -4.55 -7.77 13.51
CA VAL A 175 -5.23 -8.89 12.81
C VAL A 175 -6.56 -9.34 13.45
N ASN A 176 -7.17 -8.54 14.31
CA ASN A 176 -8.43 -8.89 14.94
C ASN A 176 -9.58 -8.28 14.16
N GLN A 177 -10.26 -9.18 13.44
CA GLN A 177 -11.67 -9.15 13.00
C GLN A 177 -12.28 -7.75 12.86
N PHE A 178 -12.48 -7.34 11.60
CA PHE A 178 -13.55 -6.42 11.27
C PHE A 178 -14.87 -7.10 11.66
N GLU A 179 -15.38 -6.87 12.88
CA GLU A 179 -16.76 -7.18 13.18
C GLU A 179 -17.62 -6.26 12.30
N ALA A 180 -18.13 -6.77 11.19
CA ALA A 180 -19.20 -6.13 10.43
C ALA A 180 -20.49 -6.21 11.26
N GLY A 181 -20.57 -5.39 12.32
CA GLY A 181 -21.56 -5.55 13.39
C GLY A 181 -22.09 -4.24 13.94
N ALA A 182 -22.35 -3.23 13.10
CA ALA A 182 -23.30 -2.18 13.45
C ALA A 182 -24.62 -2.48 12.74
N THR A 183 -25.45 -3.33 13.35
CA THR A 183 -26.77 -3.74 12.86
C THR A 183 -27.67 -2.54 12.53
N ASP A 184 -27.41 -1.39 13.16
CA ASP A 184 -28.23 -0.17 13.06
C ASP A 184 -27.73 0.82 12.00
N ALA A 185 -26.44 0.74 11.61
CA ALA A 185 -25.87 1.62 10.57
C ALA A 185 -26.54 1.41 9.21
N ARG A 186 -26.98 0.18 8.96
CA ARG A 186 -27.74 -0.19 7.75
C ARG A 186 -29.16 0.37 7.78
N GLN A 187 -29.87 0.25 8.89
CA GLN A 187 -31.23 0.81 9.02
C GLN A 187 -31.23 2.33 8.89
N ALA A 188 -30.18 3.00 9.39
CA ALA A 188 -29.99 4.44 9.20
C ALA A 188 -29.72 4.81 7.72
N GLY A 189 -28.91 4.03 7.01
CA GLY A 189 -28.64 4.22 5.58
C GLY A 189 -29.87 3.97 4.70
N ASP A 190 -30.63 2.90 4.98
CA ASP A 190 -31.85 2.55 4.25
C ASP A 190 -32.96 3.59 4.51
N ALA A 191 -33.08 4.10 5.74
CA ALA A 191 -34.01 5.18 6.07
C ALA A 191 -33.63 6.51 5.39
N ALA A 192 -32.34 6.83 5.29
CA ALA A 192 -31.87 8.02 4.58
C ALA A 192 -32.11 7.89 3.06
N ALA A 193 -31.88 6.71 2.49
CA ALA A 193 -32.15 6.45 1.07
C ALA A 193 -33.64 6.53 0.73
N ALA A 194 -34.52 6.06 1.63
CA ALA A 194 -35.97 6.15 1.46
C ALA A 194 -36.52 7.59 1.53
N THR A 195 -35.74 8.55 2.04
CA THR A 195 -36.10 9.99 1.99
C THR A 195 -35.66 10.69 0.71
N LEU A 196 -34.89 10.01 -0.14
CA LEU A 196 -34.42 10.51 -1.42
C LEU A 196 -35.31 9.96 -2.55
N ASP A 197 -36.61 10.22 -2.47
CA ASP A 197 -37.52 9.99 -3.59
C ASP A 197 -37.33 11.08 -4.67
N GLU A 198 -37.12 10.60 -5.90
CA GLU A 198 -37.18 11.30 -7.20
C GLU A 198 -36.09 12.33 -7.53
N LEU A 199 -34.90 11.85 -7.91
CA LEU A 199 -34.13 12.50 -8.99
C LEU A 199 -34.06 11.54 -10.19
N PRO A 200 -34.52 11.94 -11.39
CA PRO A 200 -34.53 11.06 -12.55
C PRO A 200 -33.09 10.77 -12.98
N VAL A 201 -32.74 9.48 -13.03
CA VAL A 201 -31.53 9.00 -13.69
C VAL A 201 -31.74 9.15 -15.20
N VAL A 202 -31.02 10.07 -15.83
CA VAL A 202 -30.92 10.15 -17.30
C VAL A 202 -29.71 9.33 -17.73
N PRO A 203 -29.88 8.16 -18.38
CA PRO A 203 -28.75 7.46 -18.98
C PRO A 203 -28.40 8.12 -20.32
N ASP A 204 -27.25 8.80 -20.38
CA ASP A 204 -26.66 9.25 -21.64
C ASP A 204 -26.19 8.02 -22.45
N VAL A 205 -26.96 7.66 -23.47
CA VAL A 205 -26.52 6.73 -24.52
C VAL A 205 -26.01 7.59 -25.68
N PRO A 206 -24.73 7.48 -26.09
CA PRO A 206 -24.24 8.24 -27.23
C PRO A 206 -24.79 7.66 -28.53
N ASP A 207 -25.46 8.50 -29.32
CA ASP A 207 -26.04 8.14 -30.62
C ASP A 207 -24.97 7.73 -31.65
N ALA A 208 -25.30 6.71 -32.43
CA ALA A 208 -24.50 6.18 -33.52
C ALA A 208 -24.34 7.21 -34.65
N VAL A 209 -23.09 7.49 -35.04
CA VAL A 209 -22.76 8.32 -36.19
C VAL A 209 -23.16 7.57 -37.46
N GLN A 210 -24.21 8.04 -38.15
CA GLN A 210 -24.49 7.64 -39.52
C GLN A 210 -23.68 8.49 -40.49
N GLU A 211 -22.96 7.78 -41.35
CA GLU A 211 -22.18 8.24 -42.50
C GLU A 211 -23.15 8.61 -43.63
N THR A 212 -23.07 9.83 -44.18
CA THR A 212 -23.70 10.18 -45.46
C THR A 212 -22.80 11.08 -46.30
N ASP A 213 -22.57 10.58 -47.51
CA ASP A 213 -21.93 11.12 -48.71
C ASP A 213 -22.45 12.51 -49.13
N HIS A 214 -21.55 13.39 -49.56
CA HIS A 214 -21.75 14.43 -50.60
C HIS A 214 -20.42 15.01 -51.07
#